data_AF-A0A380XCD4-F1
#
_entry.id   AF-A0A380XCD4-F1
#
_cell.length_a   1.000
_cell.length_b   1.000
_cell.length_c   1.000
_cell.angle_alpha   90.00
_cell.angle_beta   90.00
_cell.angle_gamma   90.00
#
_symmetry.space_group_name_H-M   'P 1'
#
loop_
_entity.id
_entity.type
_entity.pdbx_description
1 polymer ?
#
loop_
_entity_poly.entity_id
_entity_poly.type
_entity_poly.pdbx_seq_one_letter_code
_entity_poly.pdbx_strand_id
1 'polypeptide(L)' 'MDRTVTFSFRSNQYEGTEATETFTFSKLGIDENIDDNSLEKELEGIFQAWVWDKLNISYSIVAAHRKRINDDDD' A
#
# COMPACT_ATOMS: atom_id res chain seq x y z
N MET A 1 25.95 15.82 -0.54
CA MET A 1 24.62 16.03 0.06
C MET A 1 23.83 14.82 -0.33
N ASP A 2 23.55 13.92 0.61
CA ASP A 2 22.76 12.73 0.32
C ASP A 2 21.37 13.15 -0.16
N ARG A 3 21.00 12.71 -1.37
CA ARG A 3 19.64 12.91 -1.88
C ARG A 3 18.67 12.10 -1.03
N THR A 4 17.54 12.71 -0.69
CA THR A 4 16.47 12.06 0.08
C THR A 4 15.17 12.07 -0.71
N VAL A 5 14.37 11.03 -0.53
CA VAL A 5 13.01 10.95 -1.06
C VAL A 5 12.05 10.68 0.10
N THR A 6 10.88 11.31 0.05
CA THR A 6 9.81 11.09 1.01
C THR A 6 8.65 10.43 0.30
N PHE A 7 8.26 9.25 0.76
CA PHE A 7 7.06 8.58 0.33
C PHE A 7 5.94 8.88 1.31
N SER A 8 4.80 9.29 0.78
CA SER A 8 3.61 9.54 1.59
C SER A 8 2.37 9.12 0.84
N PHE A 9 1.45 8.45 1.51
CA PHE A 9 0.10 8.23 1.00
C PHE A 9 -0.92 8.59 2.07
N ARG A 10 -2.07 9.08 1.62
CA ARG A 10 -3.23 9.36 2.45
C ARG A 10 -4.47 8.91 1.70
N SER A 11 -5.32 8.15 2.38
CA SER A 11 -6.63 7.82 1.84
C SER A 11 -7.56 9.01 1.97
N ASN A 12 -8.24 9.35 0.89
CA ASN A 12 -9.31 10.36 0.91
C ASN A 12 -10.63 9.79 1.47
N GLN A 13 -10.78 8.46 1.53
CA GLN A 13 -12.05 7.81 1.86
C GLN A 13 -12.06 7.18 3.26
N TYR A 14 -10.90 6.87 3.82
CA TYR A 14 -10.80 6.16 5.09
C TYR A 14 -9.94 6.97 6.06
N GLU A 15 -10.56 7.49 7.13
CA GLU A 15 -9.84 8.20 8.19
C GLU A 15 -8.85 7.26 8.89
N GLY A 16 -7.65 7.78 9.16
CA GLY A 16 -6.57 7.03 9.80
C GLY A 16 -5.70 6.19 8.85
N THR A 17 -6.04 6.12 7.56
CA THR A 17 -5.23 5.42 6.57
C THR A 17 -4.24 6.38 5.90
N GLU A 18 -3.12 6.63 6.58
CA GLU A 18 -2.00 7.42 6.08
C GLU A 18 -0.66 6.81 6.49
N ALA A 19 0.37 7.00 5.65
CA ALA A 19 1.74 6.71 6.03
C ALA A 19 2.66 7.72 5.37
N THR A 20 3.72 8.11 6.08
CA THR A 20 4.81 8.95 5.56
C THR A 20 6.12 8.38 6.04
N GLU A 21 7.07 8.20 5.13
CA GLU A 21 8.40 7.68 5.45
C GLU A 21 9.45 8.32 4.53
N THR A 22 10.57 8.73 5.11
CA THR A 22 11.67 9.39 4.39
C THR A 22 12.86 8.46 4.31
N PHE A 23 13.44 8.38 3.11
CA PHE A 23 14.56 7.52 2.79
C PHE A 23 15.69 8.33 2.15
N THR A 24 16.92 7.91 2.38
CA THR A 24 18.08 8.37 1.60
C THR A 24 18.24 7.48 0.36
N PHE A 25 18.78 8.03 -0.72
CA PHE A 25 19.02 7.27 -1.96
C PHE A 25 19.90 6.04 -1.70
N SER A 26 20.93 6.18 -0.87
CA SER A 26 21.82 5.08 -0.46
C SER A 26 21.08 3.96 0.26
N LYS A 27 20.03 4.26 1.04
CA LYS A 27 19.22 3.26 1.75
C LYS A 27 18.27 2.51 0.80
N LEU A 28 17.86 3.16 -0.28
CA LEU A 28 17.07 2.55 -1.35
C LEU A 28 17.92 1.81 -2.38
N GLY A 29 19.25 1.94 -2.32
CA GLY A 29 20.17 1.35 -3.30
C GLY A 29 20.18 2.07 -4.65
N ILE A 30 19.69 3.31 -4.69
CA ILE A 30 19.61 4.12 -5.91
C ILE A 30 20.97 4.79 -6.14
N ASP A 31 21.48 4.71 -7.36
CA ASP A 31 22.73 5.38 -7.76
C ASP A 31 22.56 6.91 -7.74
N GLU A 32 23.52 7.64 -7.18
CA GLU A 32 23.43 9.11 -7.09
C GLU A 32 23.57 9.82 -8.45
N ASN A 33 24.14 9.13 -9.45
CA ASN A 33 24.34 9.63 -10.81
C ASN A 33 23.32 9.08 -11.81
N ILE A 34 22.24 8.44 -11.33
CA ILE A 34 21.15 7.99 -12.18
C ILE A 34 20.51 9.18 -12.93
N ASP A 35 20.12 8.92 -14.18
CA ASP A 35 19.36 9.87 -15.00
C ASP A 35 17.92 10.03 -14.47
N ASP A 36 17.31 11.19 -14.70
CA ASP A 36 15.99 11.53 -14.17
C ASP A 36 14.88 10.57 -14.65
N ASN A 37 14.90 10.14 -15.91
CA ASN A 37 13.91 9.18 -16.43
C ASN A 37 14.05 7.80 -15.74
N SER A 38 15.29 7.39 -15.49
CA SER A 38 15.59 6.12 -14.83
C SER A 38 15.26 6.19 -13.33
N LEU A 39 15.50 7.35 -12.71
CA LEU A 39 15.16 7.64 -11.33
C LEU A 39 13.66 7.54 -11.07
N GLU A 40 12.84 8.15 -11.93
CA GLU A 40 11.39 8.11 -11.80
C GLU A 40 10.86 6.68 -11.81
N LYS A 41 11.37 5.84 -12.72
CA LYS A 41 10.96 4.44 -12.84
C LYS A 41 11.39 3.58 -11.65
N GLU A 42 12.59 3.78 -11.12
CA GLU A 42 13.04 3.10 -9.91
C GLU A 42 12.21 3.51 -8.70
N LEU A 43 12.01 4.83 -8.50
CA LEU A 43 11.21 5.35 -7.40
C LEU A 43 9.76 4.89 -7.48
N GLU A 44 9.15 4.81 -8.67
CA GLU A 44 7.80 4.30 -8.85
C GLU A 44 7.67 2.83 -8.41
N GLY A 45 8.62 1.98 -8.79
CA GLY A 45 8.65 0.58 -8.38
C GLY A 45 8.82 0.40 -6.86
N ILE A 46 9.75 1.16 -6.27
CA ILE A 46 9.99 1.16 -4.82
C ILE A 46 8.77 1.69 -4.06
N PHE A 47 8.18 2.79 -4.54
CA PHE A 47 6.99 3.39 -3.94
C PHE A 47 5.82 2.41 -3.97
N GLN A 48 5.56 1.75 -5.10
CA GLN A 48 4.52 0.74 -5.21
C GLN A 48 4.74 -0.40 -4.21
N ALA A 49 5.95 -0.96 -4.13
CA ALA A 49 6.27 -2.02 -3.16
C ALA A 49 6.08 -1.56 -1.70
N TRP A 50 6.51 -0.33 -1.38
CA TRP A 50 6.32 0.27 -0.06
C TRP A 50 4.85 0.45 0.30
N VAL A 51 4.01 0.91 -0.64
CA VAL A 51 2.55 1.01 -0.43
C VAL A 51 1.94 -0.36 -0.16
N TRP A 52 2.31 -1.39 -0.93
CA TRP A 52 1.80 -2.75 -0.72
C TRP A 52 2.23 -3.36 0.62
N ASP A 53 3.44 -3.05 1.10
CA ASP A 53 3.91 -3.48 2.43
C ASP A 53 3.10 -2.83 3.57
N LYS A 54 2.72 -1.55 3.43
CA LYS A 54 1.89 -0.85 4.43
C LYS A 54 0.42 -1.25 4.39
N LEU A 55 -0.10 -1.63 3.23
CA LEU A 55 -1.50 -2.03 3.06
C LEU A 55 -1.69 -3.51 3.40
N ASN A 56 -2.06 -3.81 4.66
CA ASN A 56 -2.51 -5.15 5.04
C ASN A 56 -3.96 -5.38 4.58
N ILE A 57 -4.12 -5.79 3.32
CA ILE A 57 -5.44 -6.00 2.70
C ILE A 57 -5.89 -7.44 2.97
N SER A 58 -6.79 -7.61 3.94
CA SER A 58 -7.56 -8.84 4.13
C SER A 58 -9.03 -8.59 3.83
N TYR A 59 -9.71 -9.51 3.13
CA TYR A 59 -11.15 -9.46 2.95
C TYR A 59 -11.80 -10.72 3.52
N SER A 60 -13.03 -10.55 4.04
CA SER A 60 -13.87 -11.65 4.50
C SER A 60 -15.26 -11.47 3.90
N ILE A 61 -15.80 -12.52 3.28
CA ILE A 61 -17.16 -12.53 2.74
C ILE A 61 -18.06 -13.19 3.76
N VAL A 62 -18.92 -12.41 4.42
CA VAL A 62 -19.96 -12.96 5.30
C VAL A 62 -21.18 -13.33 4.45
N ALA A 63 -21.24 -14.58 3.98
CA ALA A 63 -22.46 -15.11 3.38
C ALA A 63 -23.43 -15.52 4.49
N ALA A 64 -24.54 -14.80 4.65
CA ALA A 64 -25.63 -15.21 5.53
C ALA A 64 -26.27 -16.50 4.98
N HIS A 65 -25.96 -17.65 5.60
CA HIS A 65 -26.67 -18.89 5.32
C HIS A 65 -28.10 -18.78 5.87
N ARG A 66 -29.06 -18.41 5.02
CA ARG A 66 -30.49 -18.46 5.35
C ARG A 66 -30.86 -19.93 5.61
N LYS A 67 -30.88 -20.34 6.89
CA LYS A 67 -31.44 -21.62 7.30
C LYS A 67 -32.92 -21.61 6.91
N ARG A 68 -33.31 -22.42 5.93
CA ARG A 68 -34.73 -22.69 5.67
C ARG A 68 -35.22 -23.48 6.88
N ILE A 69 -36.01 -22.83 7.73
CA ILE A 69 -36.88 -23.54 8.66
C ILE A 69 -38.00 -24.08 7.77
N ASN A 70 -38.05 -25.39 7.57
CA ASN A 70 -39.26 -26.03 7.08
C ASN A 70 -40.21 -26.06 8.27
N ASP A 71 -41.23 -25.21 8.24
CA ASP A 71 -42.42 -25.33 9.08
C ASP A 71 -43.26 -26.50 8.53
N ASP A 72 -42.85 -27.72 8.86
CA ASP A 72 -43.65 -28.94 8.70
C ASP A 72 -43.80 -29.61 10.08
N ASP A 73 -44.44 -28.91 11.03
CA ASP A 73 -44.96 -29.52 12.24
C ASP A 73 -46.34 -28.91 12.58
N ASP A 74 -47.37 -29.73 12.27
CA ASP A 74 -48.78 -29.77 12.73
C ASP A 74 -49.76 -28.60 12.43
#